data_AF-Q949A0-F1
#
_entry.id   AF-Q949A0-F1
#
_cell.length_a   1.000
_cell.length_b   1.000
_cell.length_c   1.000
_cell.angle_alpha   90.00
_cell.angle_beta   90.00
_cell.angle_gamma   90.00
#
_symmetry.space_group_name_H-M   'P 1'
#
loop_
_entity.id
_entity.type
_entity.pdbx_description
1 polymer ?
#
loop_
_entity_poly.entity_id
_entity_poly.type
_entity_poly.pdbx_seq_one_letter_code
_entity_poly.pdbx_strand_id
1 'polypeptide(L)'
;VNPSLIFDRKRAHGMRLNIPAGAATRFEPGETRSVVLIGISGKKVIRGGNAIADGPVDDAKIMTLMGAVGEGGFGHLEEPNPREGVVGEESCFSFSMTHEEYANMFGPTTGDRIRLGDTDLFAEIEKDFGIFG
;
A
#
# COMPACT_ATOMS: atom_id res chain seq x y z
N VAL A 1 -8.93 -6.20 6.55
CA VAL A 1 -8.93 -7.36 5.63
C VAL A 1 -9.71 -8.52 6.23
N ASN A 2 -10.02 -9.54 5.42
CA ASN A 2 -10.77 -10.75 5.81
C ASN A 2 -10.14 -11.45 7.04
N PRO A 3 -10.93 -11.92 8.02
CA PRO A 3 -10.48 -12.76 9.14
C PRO A 3 -9.67 -14.00 8.73
N SER A 4 -9.99 -14.63 7.59
CA SER A 4 -9.34 -15.87 7.13
C SER A 4 -7.89 -15.70 6.67
N LEU A 5 -7.42 -14.46 6.48
CA LEU A 5 -6.01 -14.19 6.19
C LEU A 5 -5.22 -14.15 7.49
N ILE A 6 -4.20 -15.00 7.58
CA ILE A 6 -3.36 -15.18 8.76
C ILE A 6 -2.00 -14.54 8.51
N PHE A 7 -1.64 -13.54 9.31
CA PHE A 7 -0.36 -12.84 9.25
C PHE A 7 -0.13 -12.05 10.55
N ASP A 8 1.02 -11.37 10.65
CA ASP A 8 1.33 -10.49 11.77
C ASP A 8 0.51 -9.18 11.70
N ARG A 9 -0.69 -9.22 12.30
CA ARG A 9 -1.61 -8.08 12.39
C ARG A 9 -1.09 -6.94 13.25
N LYS A 10 -0.17 -7.22 14.18
CA LYS A 10 0.47 -6.19 15.00
C LYS A 10 1.37 -5.33 14.12
N ARG A 11 2.21 -5.94 13.29
CA ARG A 11 3.09 -5.21 12.36
C ARG A 11 2.35 -4.57 11.19
N ALA A 12 1.22 -5.14 10.78
CA ALA A 12 0.37 -4.54 9.76
C ALA A 12 -0.46 -3.33 10.25
N HIS A 13 -0.41 -2.99 11.54
CA HIS A 13 -1.14 -1.83 12.07
C HIS A 13 -0.64 -0.53 11.44
N GLY A 14 -1.56 0.26 10.87
CA GLY A 14 -1.20 1.52 10.21
C GLY A 14 -0.44 1.35 8.90
N MET A 15 -0.42 0.15 8.32
CA MET A 15 0.25 -0.14 7.05
C MET A 15 -0.74 -0.38 5.91
N ARG A 16 -0.27 -0.21 4.67
CA ARG A 16 -0.97 -0.57 3.43
C ARG A 16 -0.02 -1.31 2.47
N LEU A 17 -0.58 -1.99 1.45
CA LEU A 17 0.22 -2.64 0.42
C LEU A 17 1.06 -1.60 -0.36
N ASN A 18 2.33 -1.94 -0.59
CA ASN A 18 3.23 -1.18 -1.46
C ASN A 18 3.12 -1.70 -2.90
N ILE A 19 2.01 -1.36 -3.54
CA ILE A 19 1.67 -1.72 -4.92
C ILE A 19 1.10 -0.47 -5.61
N PRO A 20 1.05 -0.44 -6.95
CA PRO A 20 0.52 0.71 -7.68
C PRO A 20 -0.88 1.10 -7.18
N ALA A 21 -1.13 2.40 -7.07
CA ALA A 21 -2.42 2.90 -6.62
C ALA A 21 -3.57 2.29 -7.44
N GLY A 22 -4.61 1.79 -6.76
CA GLY A 22 -5.75 1.13 -7.41
C GLY A 22 -5.52 -0.33 -7.82
N ALA A 23 -4.30 -0.85 -7.74
CA ALA A 23 -4.04 -2.28 -7.91
C ALA A 23 -4.47 -3.08 -6.67
N ALA A 24 -4.55 -4.40 -6.83
CA ALA A 24 -4.87 -5.32 -5.76
C ALA A 24 -4.01 -6.59 -5.83
N THR A 25 -3.70 -7.15 -4.67
CA THR A 25 -3.10 -8.49 -4.58
C THR A 25 -4.20 -9.51 -4.32
N ARG A 26 -4.30 -10.50 -5.22
CA ARG A 26 -5.23 -11.63 -5.09
C ARG A 26 -4.56 -12.77 -4.34
N PHE A 27 -5.32 -13.41 -3.45
CA PHE A 27 -4.91 -14.59 -2.69
C PHE A 27 -5.90 -15.71 -3.02
N GLU A 28 -5.42 -16.78 -3.64
CA GLU A 28 -6.22 -17.98 -3.83
C GLU A 28 -6.35 -18.78 -2.52
N PRO A 29 -7.39 -19.62 -2.37
CA PRO A 29 -7.54 -20.43 -1.17
C PRO A 29 -6.31 -21.31 -0.91
N GLY A 30 -5.65 -21.10 0.23
CA GLY A 30 -4.43 -21.83 0.63
C GLY A 30 -3.12 -21.26 0.07
N GLU A 31 -3.16 -20.18 -0.71
CA GLU A 31 -1.96 -19.50 -1.19
C GLU A 31 -1.29 -18.71 -0.06
N THR A 32 0.03 -18.87 0.05
CA THR A 32 0.87 -18.02 0.88
C THR A 32 1.73 -17.15 -0.03
N ARG A 33 1.66 -15.83 0.17
CA ARG A 33 2.45 -14.87 -0.61
C ARG A 33 3.04 -13.81 0.31
N SER A 34 4.30 -13.47 0.08
CA SER A 34 4.96 -12.35 0.73
C SER A 34 4.51 -11.04 0.07
N VAL A 35 4.11 -10.07 0.89
CA VAL A 35 3.72 -8.73 0.43
C VAL A 35 4.55 -7.68 1.16
N VAL A 36 4.88 -6.61 0.46
CA VAL A 36 5.56 -5.45 1.06
C VAL A 36 4.51 -4.47 1.56
N LEU A 37 4.67 -4.03 2.79
CA LEU A 37 3.79 -3.07 3.45
C LEU A 37 4.53 -1.75 3.66
N ILE A 38 3.80 -0.64 3.54
CA ILE A 38 4.30 0.71 3.82
C ILE A 38 3.34 1.43 4.77
N GLY A 39 3.90 2.29 5.62
CA GLY A 39 3.12 3.09 6.55
C GLY A 39 2.19 4.06 5.84
N ILE A 40 0.97 4.21 6.34
CA ILE A 40 0.09 5.28 5.88
C ILE A 40 0.71 6.64 6.21
N SER A 41 0.50 7.62 5.33
CA SER A 41 1.00 8.98 5.49
C SER A 41 -0.11 9.95 5.94
N GLY A 42 0.17 11.25 5.92
CA GLY A 42 -0.76 12.30 6.33
C GLY A 42 -1.05 12.25 7.84
N LYS A 43 -2.32 12.39 8.23
CA LYS A 43 -2.74 12.38 9.65
C LYS A 43 -2.64 11.01 10.31
N LYS A 44 -2.32 9.95 9.55
CA LYS A 44 -2.22 8.56 10.02
C LYS A 44 -3.43 8.13 10.86
N VAL A 45 -4.63 8.25 10.29
CA VAL A 45 -5.88 7.85 10.95
C VAL A 45 -6.53 6.73 10.15
N ILE A 46 -6.73 5.58 10.79
CA ILE A 46 -7.44 4.44 10.22
C ILE A 46 -8.94 4.65 10.45
N ARG A 47 -9.75 4.47 9.40
CA ARG A 47 -11.21 4.51 9.46
C ARG A 47 -11.83 3.42 8.59
N GLY A 48 -12.99 2.91 8.99
CA GLY A 48 -13.78 1.96 8.20
C GLY A 48 -13.31 0.50 8.27
N GLY A 49 -13.59 -0.28 7.21
CA GLY A 49 -13.32 -1.72 7.19
C GLY A 49 -14.14 -2.48 8.22
N ASN A 50 -13.48 -3.32 9.03
CA ASN A 50 -14.12 -4.08 10.11
C ASN A 50 -14.09 -3.34 11.47
N ALA A 51 -13.74 -2.05 11.49
CA ALA A 51 -13.68 -1.22 12.71
C ALA A 51 -12.72 -1.70 13.83
N ILE A 52 -11.81 -2.64 13.55
CA ILE A 52 -10.87 -3.22 14.54
C ILE A 52 -9.84 -2.19 15.03
N ALA A 53 -9.40 -1.30 14.14
CA ALA A 53 -8.27 -0.40 14.35
C ALA A 53 -8.65 1.09 14.20
N ASP A 54 -9.93 1.42 14.35
CA ASP A 54 -10.44 2.76 14.08
C ASP A 54 -9.79 3.81 15.01
N GLY A 55 -9.19 4.85 14.44
CA GLY A 55 -8.48 5.89 15.19
C GLY A 55 -7.13 6.28 14.63
N PRO A 56 -6.43 7.23 15.30
CA PRO A 56 -5.05 7.54 14.97
C PRO A 56 -4.16 6.32 15.23
N VAL A 57 -3.22 6.08 14.33
CA VAL A 57 -2.18 5.05 14.43
C VAL A 57 -1.27 5.41 15.59
N ASP A 58 -1.23 4.54 16.59
CA ASP A 58 -0.46 4.72 17.80
C ASP A 58 -0.07 3.34 18.35
N ASP A 59 1.22 3.17 18.62
CA ASP A 59 1.78 1.91 19.11
C ASP A 59 1.22 1.54 20.49
N ALA A 60 0.79 2.53 21.29
CA ALA A 60 0.15 2.29 22.58
C ALA A 60 -1.18 1.52 22.45
N LYS A 61 -1.86 1.60 21.30
CA LYS A 61 -3.15 0.94 21.05
C LYS A 61 -3.02 -0.48 20.52
N ILE A 62 -1.80 -0.93 20.21
CA ILE A 62 -1.55 -2.28 19.68
C ILE A 62 -2.10 -3.36 20.63
N MET A 63 -1.96 -3.18 21.95
CA MET A 63 -2.46 -4.17 22.91
C MET A 63 -3.99 -4.31 22.85
N THR A 64 -4.71 -3.19 22.77
CA THR A 64 -6.18 -3.18 22.62
C THR A 64 -6.60 -3.75 21.27
N LEU A 65 -5.86 -3.42 20.20
CA LEU A 65 -6.06 -3.96 18.86
C LEU A 65 -5.96 -5.49 18.86
N MET A 66 -4.93 -6.05 19.49
CA MET A 66 -4.73 -7.49 19.54
C MET A 66 -5.82 -8.20 20.32
N GLY A 67 -6.37 -7.56 21.36
CA GLY A 67 -7.59 -8.02 22.03
C GLY A 67 -8.77 -8.11 21.08
N ALA A 68 -9.06 -7.04 20.33
CA ALA A 68 -10.15 -7.00 19.36
C ALA A 68 -9.96 -7.99 18.18
N VAL A 69 -8.71 -8.23 17.77
CA VAL A 69 -8.36 -9.25 16.77
C VAL A 69 -8.72 -10.66 17.27
N GLY A 70 -8.38 -10.96 18.53
CA GLY A 70 -8.72 -12.23 19.17
C GLY A 70 -10.21 -12.44 19.32
N GLU A 71 -10.92 -11.44 19.87
CA GLU A 71 -12.39 -11.49 20.03
C GLU A 71 -13.13 -11.57 18.69
N GLY A 72 -12.64 -10.87 17.67
CA GLY A 72 -13.22 -10.86 16.33
C GLY A 72 -12.87 -12.08 15.47
N GLY A 73 -12.10 -13.05 16.00
CA GLY A 73 -11.71 -14.26 15.27
C GLY A 73 -10.83 -14.00 14.05
N PHE A 74 -10.05 -12.91 14.06
CA PHE A 74 -9.15 -12.56 12.97
C PHE A 74 -7.85 -13.36 13.07
N GLY A 75 -7.53 -14.12 12.03
CA GLY A 75 -6.32 -14.94 11.97
C GLY A 75 -5.06 -14.10 12.20
N HIS A 76 -4.28 -14.46 13.21
CA HIS A 76 -3.03 -13.80 13.57
C HIS A 76 -1.94 -14.84 13.82
N LEU A 77 -0.76 -14.59 13.27
CA LEU A 77 0.45 -15.33 13.56
C LEU A 77 1.60 -14.33 13.69
N GLU A 78 2.30 -14.33 14.82
CA GLU A 78 3.46 -13.47 15.04
C GLU A 78 4.63 -13.95 14.19
N GLU A 79 5.25 -13.03 13.45
CA GLU A 79 6.45 -13.33 12.68
C GLU A 79 7.68 -12.90 13.50
N PRO A 80 8.58 -13.84 13.87
CA PRO A 80 9.69 -13.52 14.76
C PRO A 80 10.77 -12.67 14.08
N ASN A 81 11.04 -12.90 12.80
CA ASN A 81 12.16 -12.28 12.07
C ASN A 81 11.73 -11.64 10.72
N PRO A 82 10.83 -10.66 10.70
CA PRO A 82 10.47 -10.01 9.45
C PRO A 82 11.54 -9.00 9.05
N ARG A 83 11.60 -8.75 7.74
CA ARG A 83 12.46 -7.73 7.16
C ARG A 83 11.75 -6.38 7.29
N GLU A 84 12.27 -5.52 8.14
CA GLU A 84 11.78 -4.14 8.32
C GLU A 84 12.80 -3.14 7.78
N GLY A 85 12.31 -2.02 7.25
CA GLY A 85 13.14 -0.95 6.73
C GLY A 85 12.32 0.19 6.17
N VAL A 86 13.01 1.18 5.61
CA VAL A 86 12.41 2.37 4.99
C VAL A 86 12.51 2.24 3.47
N VAL A 87 11.47 2.68 2.77
CA VAL A 87 11.49 2.78 1.32
C VAL A 87 12.42 3.91 0.90
N GLY A 88 13.38 3.60 0.03
CA GLY A 88 14.34 4.54 -0.56
C GLY A 88 14.96 3.97 -1.85
N GLU A 89 15.77 4.78 -2.52
CA GLU A 89 16.33 4.49 -3.86
C GLU A 89 17.08 3.15 -3.96
N GLU A 90 17.71 2.69 -2.88
CA GLU A 90 18.45 1.41 -2.82
C GLU A 90 17.86 0.40 -1.83
N SER A 91 16.57 0.54 -1.48
CA SER A 91 15.92 -0.38 -0.55
C SER A 91 15.32 -1.59 -1.27
N CYS A 92 15.46 -2.79 -0.71
CA CYS A 92 14.75 -3.99 -1.20
C CYS A 92 13.21 -3.93 -0.98
N PHE A 93 12.72 -2.85 -0.36
CA PHE A 93 11.32 -2.60 -0.07
C PHE A 93 10.69 -1.63 -1.07
N SER A 94 11.49 -0.98 -1.93
CA SER A 94 10.96 -0.10 -2.96
C SER A 94 10.25 -0.90 -4.03
N PHE A 95 9.12 -0.37 -4.47
CA PHE A 95 8.43 -0.84 -5.65
C PHE A 95 8.78 0.15 -6.77
N SER A 96 9.38 -0.36 -7.85
CA SER A 96 9.64 0.42 -9.05
C SER A 96 8.78 -0.12 -10.19
N MET A 97 8.37 0.78 -11.07
CA MET A 97 7.72 0.47 -12.33
C MET A 97 8.40 1.25 -13.44
N THR A 98 8.24 0.79 -14.66
CA THR A 98 8.69 1.56 -15.82
C THR A 98 7.78 2.78 -16.02
N HIS A 99 8.35 3.81 -16.64
CA HIS A 99 7.61 5.01 -16.99
C HIS A 99 6.43 4.73 -17.94
N GLU A 100 6.61 3.79 -18.87
CA GLU A 100 5.57 3.36 -19.79
C GLU A 100 4.39 2.67 -19.07
N GLU A 101 4.67 1.79 -18.10
CA GLU A 101 3.64 1.17 -17.25
C GLU A 101 2.87 2.22 -16.45
N TYR A 102 3.58 3.21 -15.89
CA TYR A 102 2.95 4.33 -15.18
C TYR A 102 2.00 5.10 -16.10
N ALA A 103 2.49 5.51 -17.28
CA ALA A 103 1.72 6.27 -18.25
C ALA A 103 0.47 5.52 -18.73
N ASN A 104 0.55 4.20 -18.87
CA ASN A 104 -0.59 3.35 -19.23
C ASN A 104 -1.64 3.23 -18.13
N MET A 105 -1.23 3.24 -16.84
CA MET A 105 -2.15 3.09 -15.71
C MET A 105 -2.79 4.41 -15.26
N PHE A 106 -1.99 5.47 -15.18
CA PHE A 106 -2.38 6.73 -14.54
C PHE A 106 -2.43 7.91 -15.52
N GLY A 107 -1.85 7.73 -16.71
CA GLY A 107 -1.60 8.80 -17.66
C GLY A 107 -0.17 9.35 -17.56
N PRO A 108 0.22 10.17 -18.55
CA PRO A 108 1.55 10.75 -18.62
C PRO A 108 1.84 11.70 -17.45
N THR A 109 3.09 11.75 -17.04
CA THR A 109 3.59 12.61 -15.96
C THR A 109 4.58 13.65 -16.51
N THR A 110 5.20 14.42 -15.62
CA THR A 110 6.09 15.54 -15.96
C THR A 110 7.16 15.13 -16.99
N GLY A 111 7.27 15.88 -18.08
CA GLY A 111 8.23 15.64 -19.17
C GLY A 111 7.68 14.79 -20.32
N ASP A 112 6.52 14.14 -20.15
CA ASP A 112 5.88 13.40 -21.22
C ASP A 112 5.26 14.30 -22.27
N ARG A 113 5.23 13.79 -23.51
CA ARG A 113 4.61 14.46 -24.65
C ARG A 113 3.49 13.63 -25.23
N ILE A 114 2.33 14.26 -25.39
CA ILE A 114 1.13 13.64 -25.95
C ILE A 114 0.83 14.30 -27.29
N ARG A 115 0.60 13.50 -28.33
CA ARG A 115 0.08 14.00 -29.61
C ARG A 115 -1.40 14.39 -29.45
N LEU A 116 -1.77 15.55 -29.96
CA LEU A 116 -3.15 16.05 -29.91
C LEU A 116 -3.97 15.50 -31.07
N GLY A 117 -4.63 14.35 -30.84
CA GLY A 117 -5.48 13.70 -31.84
C GLY A 117 -4.68 13.20 -33.04
N ASP A 118 -5.20 13.45 -34.23
CA ASP A 118 -4.59 13.12 -35.53
C ASP A 118 -3.67 14.24 -36.06
N THR A 119 -3.48 15.31 -35.28
CA THR A 119 -2.61 16.43 -35.67
C THR A 119 -1.13 16.11 -35.43
N ASP A 120 -0.25 16.99 -35.90
CA ASP A 120 1.19 16.95 -35.60
C ASP A 120 1.58 17.82 -34.38
N LEU A 121 0.60 18.26 -33.59
CA LEU A 121 0.83 19.03 -32.37
C LEU A 121 1.13 18.08 -31.20
N PHE A 122 2.11 18.47 -30.37
CA PHE A 122 2.48 17.77 -29.15
C PHE A 122 2.35 18.70 -27.94
N ALA A 123 1.67 18.23 -26.90
CA ALA A 123 1.60 18.89 -25.61
C ALA A 123 2.56 18.20 -24.63
N GLU A 124 3.38 18.98 -23.92
CA GLU A 124 4.29 18.50 -22.89
C GLU A 124 3.67 18.73 -21.50
N ILE A 125 3.78 17.75 -20.61
CA ILE A 125 3.36 17.90 -19.22
C ILE A 125 4.42 18.68 -18.45
N GLU A 126 4.16 19.95 -18.18
CA GLU A 126 5.13 20.83 -17.51
C GLU A 126 5.28 20.53 -16.02
N LYS A 127 4.19 20.10 -15.37
CA LYS A 127 4.13 19.88 -13.93
C LYS A 127 3.13 18.79 -13.58
N ASP A 128 3.52 17.93 -12.66
CA ASP A 128 2.67 16.95 -12.00
C ASP A 128 2.70 17.21 -10.48
N PHE A 129 1.52 17.20 -9.87
CA PHE A 129 1.36 17.33 -8.41
C PHE A 129 1.10 15.97 -7.74
N GLY A 130 1.11 14.88 -8.52
CA GLY A 130 1.03 13.51 -8.04
C GLY A 130 2.20 13.19 -7.12
N ILE A 131 1.87 12.63 -5.95
CA ILE A 131 2.85 11.93 -5.13
C ILE A 131 2.76 10.47 -5.54
N PHE A 132 3.83 9.94 -6.14
CA PHE A 132 3.86 8.54 -6.58
C PHE A 132 3.62 7.60 -5.39
N GLY A 133 2.67 6.68 -5.54
CA GLY A 133 2.01 5.96 -4.46
C GLY A 133 2.29 4.48 -4.39
#